data_AF-A0A8T5RP09-F1
#
_entry.id   AF-A0A8T5RP09-F1
#
_cell.length_a   1.000
_cell.length_b   1.000
_cell.length_c   1.000
_cell.angle_alpha   90.00
_cell.angle_beta   90.00
_cell.angle_gamma   90.00
#
_symmetry.space_group_name_H-M   'P 1'
#
loop_
_entity.id
_entity.type
_entity.pdbx_description
1 polymer ?
#
loop_
_entity_poly.entity_id
_entity_poly.type
_entity_poly.pdbx_seq_one_letter_code
_entity_poly.pdbx_strand_id
1 'polypeptide(L)'
;METEIQMNERSEKGHIKIDWGRQGGIIFAYILVLLGYYGIIANTMLYDVYGHWISFVDMDRTILFWTYTTYLKSFFLPALILFGVCFILTYKEDIPHYGIKASIWLVPILVAEGFIFYVIMFGFSMEPIFLKFGRIEGYLDIIILFALAISGAVCGMKLKQFTSKRKKF
;
A
#
# COMPACT_ATOMS: atom_id res chain seq x y z
N MET A 1 -1.93 -5.57 58.01
CA MET A 1 -0.86 -5.33 57.00
C MET A 1 -1.04 -6.20 55.74
N GLU A 2 -1.97 -7.16 55.70
CA GLU A 2 -2.27 -7.95 54.48
C GLU A 2 -3.49 -7.42 53.69
N THR A 3 -4.30 -6.54 54.29
CA THR A 3 -5.54 -6.04 53.67
C THR A 3 -5.33 -4.91 52.65
N GLU A 4 -4.17 -4.25 52.66
CA GLU A 4 -3.87 -3.14 51.74
C GLU A 4 -3.27 -3.61 50.41
N ILE A 5 -2.78 -4.85 50.32
CA ILE A 5 -2.16 -5.38 49.09
C ILE A 5 -3.23 -5.83 48.08
N GLN A 6 -4.42 -6.23 48.53
CA GLN A 6 -5.47 -6.72 47.63
C GLN A 6 -6.28 -5.63 46.90
N MET A 7 -6.15 -4.36 47.27
CA MET A 7 -6.90 -3.27 46.62
C MET A 7 -6.20 -2.67 45.39
N ASN A 8 -4.91 -2.94 45.17
CA ASN A 8 -4.15 -2.26 44.11
C ASN A 8 -4.12 -3.02 42.76
N GLU A 9 -4.58 -4.28 42.70
CA GLU A 9 -4.56 -5.07 41.47
C GLU A 9 -5.86 -5.00 40.64
N ARG A 10 -6.88 -4.25 41.08
CA ARG A 10 -8.20 -4.21 40.42
C ARG A 10 -8.45 -3.03 39.47
N SER A 11 -7.47 -2.16 39.22
CA SER A 11 -7.72 -0.85 38.58
C SER A 11 -6.95 -0.57 37.28
N GLU A 12 -6.43 -1.55 36.57
CA GLU A 12 -5.94 -1.32 35.19
C GLU A 12 -6.48 -2.37 34.22
N LYS A 13 -7.80 -2.53 34.18
CA LYS A 13 -8.42 -2.91 32.91
C LYS A 13 -8.28 -1.71 31.98
N GLY A 14 -7.12 -1.59 31.34
CA GLY A 14 -6.92 -0.72 30.19
C GLY A 14 -7.86 -1.20 29.10
N HIS A 15 -9.06 -0.63 29.04
CA HIS A 15 -9.98 -0.86 27.94
C HIS A 15 -9.26 -0.31 26.70
N ILE A 16 -8.69 -1.20 25.89
CA ILE A 16 -8.11 -0.86 24.59
C ILE A 16 -9.25 -0.28 23.76
N LYS A 17 -9.36 1.05 23.75
CA LYS A 17 -10.32 1.75 22.91
C LYS A 17 -9.83 1.63 21.47
N ILE A 18 -10.36 0.62 20.77
CA ILE A 18 -10.17 0.47 19.34
C ILE A 18 -10.92 1.61 18.65
N ASP A 19 -10.17 2.51 18.00
CA ASP A 19 -10.74 3.55 17.16
C ASP A 19 -11.10 2.96 15.80
N TRP A 20 -12.33 2.45 15.71
CA TRP A 20 -12.89 1.84 14.51
C TRP A 20 -12.94 2.79 13.31
N GLY A 21 -13.08 4.11 13.54
CA GLY A 21 -13.09 5.10 12.46
C GLY A 21 -11.73 5.21 11.78
N ARG A 22 -10.66 5.22 12.59
CA ARG A 22 -9.28 5.26 12.09
C ARG A 22 -8.87 3.95 11.43
N GLN A 23 -9.13 2.81 12.09
CA GLN A 23 -8.78 1.49 11.55
C GLN A 23 -9.53 1.17 10.26
N GLY A 24 -10.82 1.53 10.17
CA GLY A 24 -11.61 1.35 8.97
C GLY A 24 -11.05 2.12 7.77
N GLY A 25 -10.54 3.34 7.97
CA GLY A 25 -9.89 4.12 6.91
C GLY A 25 -8.61 3.46 6.37
N ILE A 26 -7.81 2.86 7.26
CA ILE A 26 -6.59 2.14 6.90
C ILE A 26 -6.94 0.85 6.14
N ILE A 27 -7.90 0.06 6.63
CA ILE A 27 -8.35 -1.18 5.98
C ILE A 27 -8.92 -0.86 4.58
N PHE A 28 -9.74 0.18 4.47
CA PHE A 28 -10.28 0.60 3.18
C PHE A 28 -9.18 1.02 2.20
N ALA A 29 -8.16 1.75 2.68
CA ALA A 29 -7.00 2.09 1.87
C ALA A 29 -6.26 0.84 1.37
N TYR A 30 -6.07 -0.17 2.22
CA TYR A 30 -5.50 -1.45 1.81
C TYR A 30 -6.34 -2.15 0.74
N ILE A 31 -7.66 -2.23 0.92
CA ILE A 31 -8.56 -2.84 -0.08
C ILE A 31 -8.49 -2.09 -1.41
N LEU A 32 -8.44 -0.76 -1.38
CA LEU A 32 -8.37 0.06 -2.58
C LEU A 32 -7.04 -0.13 -3.31
N VAL A 33 -5.94 -0.29 -2.58
CA VAL A 33 -4.65 -0.67 -3.16
C VAL A 33 -4.73 -2.09 -3.73
N LEU A 34 -5.16 -3.08 -2.95
CA LEU A 34 -5.24 -4.48 -3.41
C LEU A 34 -6.11 -4.65 -4.65
N LEU A 35 -7.32 -4.08 -4.68
CA LEU A 35 -8.24 -4.22 -5.82
C LEU A 35 -7.95 -3.21 -6.93
N GLY A 36 -7.65 -1.96 -6.58
CA GLY A 36 -7.43 -0.90 -7.56
C GLY A 36 -6.05 -1.01 -8.22
N TYR A 37 -5.00 -1.05 -7.42
CA TYR A 37 -3.62 -1.10 -7.92
C TYR A 37 -3.35 -2.40 -8.67
N TYR A 38 -3.52 -3.56 -8.00
CA TYR A 38 -3.28 -4.86 -8.63
C TYR A 38 -4.37 -5.26 -9.62
N GLY A 39 -5.61 -4.80 -9.47
CA GLY A 39 -6.66 -5.05 -10.47
C GLY A 39 -6.36 -4.38 -11.82
N ILE A 40 -5.83 -3.16 -11.81
CA ILE A 40 -5.39 -2.51 -13.06
C ILE A 40 -4.18 -3.25 -13.66
N ILE A 41 -3.19 -3.60 -12.84
CA ILE A 41 -2.01 -4.35 -13.29
C ILE A 41 -2.43 -5.69 -13.91
N ALA A 42 -3.28 -6.45 -13.22
CA ALA A 42 -3.81 -7.71 -13.72
C ALA A 42 -4.57 -7.52 -15.04
N ASN A 43 -5.36 -6.45 -15.17
CA ASN A 43 -6.04 -6.14 -16.43
C ASN A 43 -5.04 -5.90 -17.57
N THR A 44 -3.89 -5.26 -17.31
CA THR A 44 -2.84 -5.09 -18.34
C THR A 44 -2.12 -6.38 -18.72
N MET A 45 -2.17 -7.41 -17.88
CA MET A 45 -1.59 -8.74 -18.15
C MET A 45 -2.54 -9.66 -18.93
N LEU A 46 -3.83 -9.35 -18.99
CA LEU A 46 -4.84 -10.21 -19.62
C LEU A 46 -4.98 -9.99 -21.13
N TYR A 47 -4.42 -8.91 -21.67
CA TYR A 47 -4.56 -8.53 -23.07
C TYR A 47 -3.21 -8.35 -23.74
N ASP A 48 -3.09 -8.84 -24.98
CA ASP A 48 -1.92 -8.59 -25.82
C ASP A 48 -1.93 -7.18 -26.45
N VAL A 49 -0.92 -6.87 -27.27
CA VAL A 49 -0.77 -5.58 -27.97
C VAL A 49 -1.91 -5.31 -28.98
N TYR A 50 -2.60 -6.37 -29.43
CA TYR A 50 -3.70 -6.31 -30.39
C TYR A 50 -5.08 -6.34 -29.71
N GLY A 51 -5.14 -6.43 -28.37
CA GLY A 51 -6.38 -6.47 -27.59
C GLY A 51 -7.00 -7.86 -27.48
N HIS A 52 -6.28 -8.93 -27.82
CA HIS A 52 -6.72 -10.31 -27.63
C HIS A 52 -6.43 -10.80 -26.22
N TRP A 53 -7.34 -11.59 -25.69
CA TRP A 53 -7.17 -12.22 -24.37
C TRP A 53 -6.10 -13.30 -24.43
N ILE A 54 -5.13 -13.23 -23.52
CA ILE A 54 -4.01 -14.19 -23.45
C ILE A 54 -4.19 -15.17 -22.29
N SER A 55 -3.82 -16.42 -22.55
CA SER A 55 -3.81 -17.49 -21.54
C SER A 55 -2.77 -17.20 -20.46
N PHE A 56 -3.02 -17.68 -19.24
CA PHE A 56 -2.09 -17.53 -18.11
C PHE A 56 -0.68 -18.08 -18.42
N VAL A 57 -0.56 -19.08 -19.30
CA VAL A 57 0.73 -19.67 -19.65
C VAL A 57 1.63 -18.68 -20.40
N ASP A 58 1.03 -17.78 -21.17
CA ASP A 58 1.72 -16.83 -22.05
C ASP A 58 1.87 -15.43 -21.41
N MET A 59 1.39 -15.25 -20.17
CA MET A 59 1.48 -13.98 -19.46
C MET A 59 2.92 -13.67 -19.04
N ASP A 60 3.32 -12.41 -19.24
CA ASP A 60 4.57 -11.89 -18.72
C ASP A 60 4.49 -11.74 -17.19
N ARG A 61 5.08 -12.71 -16.48
CA ARG A 61 5.10 -12.78 -15.01
C ARG A 61 5.88 -11.63 -14.37
N THR A 62 6.77 -10.98 -15.11
CA THR A 62 7.63 -9.92 -14.57
C THR A 62 6.81 -8.69 -14.16
N ILE A 63 5.65 -8.48 -14.80
CA ILE A 63 4.75 -7.35 -14.54
C ILE A 63 4.25 -7.30 -13.08
N LEU A 64 4.09 -8.45 -12.42
CA LEU A 64 3.67 -8.50 -11.01
C LEU A 64 4.73 -7.95 -10.04
N PHE A 65 6.00 -7.94 -10.46
CA PHE A 65 7.13 -7.51 -9.65
C PHE A 65 7.73 -6.18 -10.12
N TRP A 66 7.60 -5.86 -11.41
CA TRP A 66 8.06 -4.63 -12.05
C TRP A 66 6.85 -3.82 -12.51
N THR A 67 6.00 -3.52 -11.55
CA THR A 67 4.71 -2.85 -11.72
C THR A 67 4.84 -1.51 -12.46
N TYR A 68 5.98 -0.82 -12.32
CA TYR A 68 6.26 0.42 -13.02
C TYR A 68 6.20 0.31 -14.56
N THR A 69 6.46 -0.88 -15.12
CA THR A 69 6.40 -1.13 -16.56
C THR A 69 4.98 -0.96 -17.13
N THR A 70 3.97 -1.12 -16.28
CA THR A 70 2.56 -0.94 -16.66
C THR A 70 2.12 0.52 -16.67
N TYR A 71 2.85 1.41 -15.99
CA TYR A 71 2.36 2.76 -15.73
C TYR A 71 2.09 3.54 -17.01
N LEU A 72 2.96 3.47 -18.01
CA LEU A 72 2.70 4.14 -19.29
C LEU A 72 1.49 3.56 -20.02
N LYS A 73 1.33 2.22 -20.00
CA LYS A 73 0.21 1.53 -20.67
C LYS A 73 -1.13 1.84 -20.01
N SER A 74 -1.13 2.04 -18.69
CA SER A 74 -2.33 2.34 -17.90
C SER A 74 -2.51 3.82 -17.62
N PHE A 75 -1.88 4.75 -18.37
CA PHE A 75 -1.96 6.20 -18.13
C PHE A 75 -1.64 6.62 -16.68
N PHE A 76 -0.63 5.97 -16.08
CA PHE A 76 -0.17 6.12 -14.71
C PHE A 76 -1.23 5.82 -13.64
N LEU A 77 -2.34 5.18 -13.99
CA LEU A 77 -3.45 4.98 -13.08
C LEU A 77 -3.08 4.21 -11.78
N PRO A 78 -2.30 3.10 -11.80
CA PRO A 78 -1.84 2.45 -10.57
C PRO A 78 -1.00 3.40 -9.71
N ALA A 79 -0.07 4.14 -10.31
CA ALA A 79 0.77 5.10 -9.61
C ALA A 79 -0.05 6.23 -8.97
N LEU A 80 -1.07 6.74 -9.68
CA LEU A 80 -1.99 7.76 -9.19
C LEU A 80 -2.87 7.24 -8.04
N ILE A 81 -3.31 5.99 -8.10
CA ILE A 81 -4.06 5.35 -7.00
C ILE A 81 -3.18 5.25 -5.76
N LEU A 82 -1.95 4.72 -5.90
CA LEU A 82 -1.04 4.60 -4.76
C LEU A 82 -0.73 5.97 -4.16
N PHE A 83 -0.42 6.96 -5.00
CA PHE A 83 -0.21 8.34 -4.59
C PHE A 83 -1.43 8.90 -3.84
N GLY A 84 -2.63 8.75 -4.42
CA GLY A 84 -3.89 9.24 -3.86
C GLY A 84 -4.24 8.60 -2.53
N VAL A 85 -4.02 7.29 -2.39
CA VAL A 85 -4.23 6.57 -1.12
C VAL A 85 -3.28 7.08 -0.04
N CYS A 86 -1.98 7.18 -0.32
CA CYS A 86 -1.00 7.70 0.63
C CYS A 86 -1.27 9.16 1.03
N PHE A 87 -1.73 9.95 0.06
CA PHE A 87 -2.18 11.32 0.27
C PHE A 87 -3.39 11.39 1.22
N ILE A 88 -4.45 10.61 0.95
CA ILE A 88 -5.68 10.63 1.75
C ILE A 88 -5.40 10.11 3.17
N LEU A 89 -4.62 9.02 3.30
CA LEU A 89 -4.22 8.48 4.60
C LEU A 89 -3.52 9.54 5.44
N THR A 90 -2.58 10.27 4.85
CA THR A 90 -1.82 11.30 5.57
C THR A 90 -2.63 12.55 5.84
N TYR A 91 -3.53 12.94 4.93
CA TYR A 91 -4.38 14.11 5.09
C TYR A 91 -5.46 13.91 6.17
N LYS A 92 -6.06 12.72 6.25
CA LYS A 92 -7.11 12.40 7.23
C LYS A 92 -6.57 12.15 8.62
N GLU A 93 -5.33 11.69 8.77
CA GLU A 93 -4.74 11.41 10.08
C GLU A 93 -4.52 12.66 10.91
N ASP A 94 -4.89 12.64 12.19
CA ASP A 94 -4.77 13.78 13.10
C ASP A 94 -3.33 14.27 13.21
N ILE A 95 -2.41 13.34 13.40
CA ILE A 95 -0.96 13.56 13.40
C ILE A 95 -0.39 13.03 12.08
N PRO A 96 0.05 13.89 11.15
CA PRO A 96 0.49 13.48 9.82
C PRO A 96 1.61 12.45 9.81
N HIS A 97 2.47 12.42 10.84
CA HIS A 97 3.56 11.47 10.93
C HIS A 97 3.09 10.01 10.98
N TYR A 98 1.92 9.73 11.58
CA TYR A 98 1.34 8.39 11.56
C TYR A 98 0.86 7.98 10.15
N GLY A 99 0.29 8.92 9.40
CA GLY A 99 -0.10 8.68 8.01
C GLY A 99 1.08 8.42 7.08
N ILE A 100 2.20 9.14 7.27
CA ILE A 100 3.45 8.86 6.54
C ILE A 100 3.96 7.46 6.89
N LYS A 101 3.98 7.10 8.18
CA LYS A 101 4.41 5.76 8.62
C LYS A 101 3.53 4.67 7.99
N ALA A 102 2.21 4.84 7.98
CA ALA A 102 1.29 3.91 7.33
C ALA A 102 1.55 3.81 5.81
N SER A 103 1.80 4.95 5.16
CA SER A 103 2.12 5.00 3.72
C SER A 103 3.43 4.26 3.37
N ILE A 104 4.44 4.36 4.23
CA ILE A 104 5.70 3.61 4.07
C ILE A 104 5.46 2.10 4.24
N TRP A 105 4.60 1.71 5.18
CA TRP A 105 4.23 0.31 5.41
C TRP A 105 3.42 -0.32 4.27
N LEU A 106 2.73 0.48 3.45
CA LEU A 106 2.06 -0.02 2.25
C LEU A 106 3.03 -0.63 1.23
N VAL A 107 4.27 -0.17 1.15
CA VAL A 107 5.22 -0.65 0.13
C VAL A 107 5.63 -2.11 0.35
N PRO A 108 6.09 -2.55 1.54
CA PRO A 108 6.32 -3.97 1.80
C PRO A 108 5.07 -4.84 1.60
N ILE A 109 3.88 -4.31 1.90
CA ILE A 109 2.61 -5.03 1.72
C ILE A 109 2.32 -5.24 0.23
N LEU A 110 2.48 -4.20 -0.58
CA LEU A 110 2.39 -4.30 -2.04
C LEU A 110 3.38 -5.32 -2.60
N VAL A 111 4.63 -5.29 -2.14
CA VAL A 111 5.63 -6.28 -2.56
C VAL A 111 5.14 -7.68 -2.22
N ALA A 112 4.70 -7.93 -0.97
CA ALA A 112 4.18 -9.21 -0.53
C ALA A 112 2.94 -9.65 -1.32
N GLU A 113 2.04 -8.74 -1.67
CA GLU A 113 0.88 -9.01 -2.53
C GLU A 113 1.32 -9.53 -3.90
N GLY A 114 2.36 -8.96 -4.52
CA GLY A 114 2.93 -9.48 -5.77
C GLY A 114 3.38 -10.95 -5.67
N PHE A 115 3.98 -11.34 -4.53
CA PHE A 115 4.32 -12.75 -4.26
C PHE A 115 3.05 -13.62 -4.13
N ILE A 116 2.05 -13.14 -3.39
CA ILE A 116 0.79 -13.87 -3.18
C ILE A 116 0.07 -14.08 -4.52
N PHE A 117 -0.06 -13.03 -5.34
CA PHE A 117 -0.67 -13.12 -6.67
C PHE A 117 0.08 -14.08 -7.57
N TYR A 118 1.42 -14.03 -7.56
CA TYR A 118 2.22 -14.99 -8.33
C TYR A 118 1.91 -16.43 -7.89
N VAL A 119 1.89 -16.71 -6.58
CA VAL A 119 1.62 -18.07 -6.07
C VAL A 119 0.22 -18.54 -6.45
N ILE A 120 -0.78 -17.66 -6.40
CA ILE A 120 -2.16 -17.97 -6.80
C ILE A 120 -2.25 -18.27 -8.30
N MET A 121 -1.57 -17.50 -9.14
CA MET A 121 -1.68 -17.61 -10.61
C MET A 121 -0.79 -18.69 -11.21
N PHE A 122 0.43 -18.85 -10.73
CA PHE A 122 1.48 -19.67 -11.33
C PHE A 122 1.97 -20.82 -10.44
N GLY A 123 1.51 -20.88 -9.19
CA GLY A 123 1.94 -21.88 -8.21
C GLY A 123 3.19 -21.47 -7.44
N PHE A 124 3.61 -22.34 -6.51
CA PHE A 124 4.76 -22.07 -5.65
C PHE A 124 6.09 -22.23 -6.41
N SER A 125 6.93 -21.18 -6.38
CA SER A 125 8.25 -21.15 -7.02
C SER A 125 9.18 -20.16 -6.33
N MET A 126 10.48 -20.31 -6.53
CA MET A 126 11.51 -19.34 -6.10
C MET A 126 11.69 -18.18 -7.10
N GLU A 127 11.13 -18.29 -8.30
CA GLU A 127 11.21 -17.27 -9.36
C GLU A 127 10.85 -15.84 -8.87
N PRO A 128 9.78 -15.61 -8.08
CA PRO A 128 9.44 -14.31 -7.50
C PRO A 128 10.58 -13.63 -6.75
N ILE A 129 11.35 -14.41 -5.98
CA ILE A 129 12.46 -13.89 -5.17
C ILE A 129 13.58 -13.41 -6.10
N PHE A 130 13.89 -14.19 -7.14
CA PHE A 130 14.88 -13.79 -8.15
C PHE A 130 14.42 -12.58 -8.97
N LEU A 131 13.14 -12.49 -9.33
CA LEU A 131 12.60 -11.35 -10.07
C LEU A 131 12.62 -10.05 -9.25
N LYS A 132 12.33 -10.14 -7.94
CA LYS A 132 12.27 -8.96 -7.07
C LYS A 132 13.62 -8.54 -6.50
N PHE A 133 14.48 -9.48 -6.13
CA PHE A 133 15.72 -9.20 -5.41
C PHE A 133 16.98 -9.66 -6.16
N GLY A 134 16.86 -10.46 -7.22
CA GLY A 134 18.00 -10.90 -8.04
C GLY A 134 18.29 -9.99 -9.24
N ARG A 135 17.45 -8.98 -9.49
CA ARG A 135 17.49 -8.13 -10.70
C ARG A 135 17.36 -6.66 -10.35
N ILE A 136 18.04 -5.79 -11.11
CA ILE A 136 18.08 -4.34 -10.85
C ILE A 136 16.69 -3.70 -11.02
N GLU A 137 15.89 -4.24 -11.94
CA GLU A 137 14.52 -3.82 -12.21
C GLU A 137 13.63 -4.00 -10.96
N GLY A 138 13.85 -5.05 -10.17
CA GLY A 138 13.14 -5.27 -8.92
C GLY A 138 13.46 -4.21 -7.85
N TYR A 139 14.72 -3.79 -7.76
CA TYR A 139 15.13 -2.69 -6.87
C TYR A 139 14.63 -1.33 -7.36
N LEU A 140 14.64 -1.09 -8.68
CA LEU A 140 14.07 0.13 -9.27
C LEU A 140 12.58 0.24 -8.96
N ASP A 141 11.83 -0.86 -9.08
CA ASP A 141 10.41 -0.89 -8.73
C ASP A 141 10.19 -0.51 -7.24
N ILE A 142 10.97 -1.08 -6.32
CA ILE A 142 10.90 -0.74 -4.89
C ILE A 142 11.15 0.76 -4.65
N ILE A 143 12.16 1.33 -5.30
CA ILE A 143 12.49 2.76 -5.19
C ILE A 143 11.31 3.62 -5.70
N ILE A 144 10.71 3.24 -6.84
CA ILE A 144 9.56 3.95 -7.42
C ILE A 144 8.35 3.87 -6.48
N LEU A 145 8.06 2.70 -5.91
CA LEU A 145 6.97 2.52 -4.94
C LEU A 145 7.15 3.41 -3.71
N PHE A 146 8.36 3.44 -3.13
CA PHE A 146 8.66 4.34 -2.01
C PHE A 146 8.55 5.81 -2.40
N ALA A 147 9.08 6.20 -3.56
CA ALA A 147 8.99 7.59 -4.04
C ALA A 147 7.52 8.03 -4.21
N LEU A 148 6.66 7.18 -4.77
CA LEU A 148 5.23 7.44 -4.90
C LEU A 148 4.53 7.53 -3.55
N ALA A 149 4.79 6.58 -2.64
CA ALA A 149 4.18 6.56 -1.33
C ALA A 149 4.57 7.80 -0.50
N ILE A 150 5.86 8.14 -0.48
CA ILE A 150 6.38 9.30 0.26
C ILE A 150 5.88 10.59 -0.36
N SER A 151 5.91 10.74 -1.69
CA SER A 151 5.42 11.96 -2.35
C SER A 151 3.94 12.20 -2.06
N GLY A 152 3.09 11.18 -2.17
CA GLY A 152 1.67 11.26 -1.81
C GLY A 152 1.48 11.68 -0.35
N ALA A 153 2.17 11.03 0.57
CA ALA A 153 2.09 11.32 1.99
C ALA A 153 2.55 12.75 2.34
N VAL A 154 3.68 13.19 1.79
CA VAL A 154 4.21 14.55 2.00
C VAL A 154 3.25 15.61 1.45
N CYS A 155 2.68 15.39 0.26
CA CYS A 155 1.66 16.27 -0.31
C CYS A 155 0.43 16.38 0.63
N GLY A 156 -0.05 15.26 1.17
CA GLY A 156 -1.17 15.24 2.12
C GLY A 156 -0.88 16.04 3.39
N MET A 157 0.32 15.86 3.96
CA MET A 157 0.78 16.62 5.13
C MET A 157 0.84 18.12 4.84
N LYS A 158 1.46 18.53 3.73
CA LYS A 158 1.61 19.95 3.37
C LYS A 158 0.27 20.63 3.15
N LEU A 159 -0.67 19.97 2.47
CA LEU A 159 -2.01 20.52 2.28
C LEU A 159 -2.76 20.67 3.61
N LYS A 160 -2.67 19.68 4.51
CA LYS A 160 -3.27 19.76 5.84
C LYS A 160 -2.73 20.94 6.65
N GLN A 161 -1.40 21.14 6.62
CA GLN A 161 -0.75 22.27 7.28
C GLN A 161 -1.24 23.61 6.72
N PHE A 162 -1.39 23.72 5.40
CA PHE A 162 -1.89 24.92 4.74
C PHE A 162 -3.35 25.24 5.16
N THR A 163 -4.25 24.25 5.08
CA THR A 163 -5.66 24.42 5.48
C THR A 163 -5.80 24.78 6.96
N SER A 164 -4.98 24.19 7.83
CA SER A 164 -5.01 24.48 9.28
C SER A 164 -4.52 25.89 9.60
N LYS A 165 -3.53 26.40 8.86
CA LYS A 165 -3.10 27.80 8.97
C LYS A 165 -4.20 28.76 8.51
N ARG A 166 -4.86 28.47 7.39
CA ARG A 166 -5.93 29.32 6.84
C ARG A 166 -7.17 29.42 7.75
N LYS A 167 -7.48 28.38 8.53
CA LYS A 167 -8.59 28.42 9.51
C LYS A 167 -8.30 29.26 10.77
N LYS A 168 -7.03 29.61 11.02
CA LYS A 168 -6.61 30.42 12.17
C LYS A 168 -6.54 31.93 11.85
N PHE A 169 -6.67 32.29 10.58
CA PHE A 169 -6.82 33.66 10.09
C PHE A 169 -8.27 33.88 9.67
#